data_AF-A0A945JVQ0-F1
#
_entry.id   AF-A0A945JVQ0-F1
#
_cell.length_a   1.000
_cell.length_b   1.000
_cell.length_c   1.000
_cell.angle_alpha   90.00
_cell.angle_beta   90.00
_cell.angle_gamma   90.00
#
_symmetry.space_group_name_H-M   'P 1'
#
loop_
_entity.id
_entity.type
_entity.pdbx_description
1 polymer ?
#
loop_
_entity_poly.entity_id
_entity_poly.type
_entity_poly.pdbx_seq_one_letter_code
_entity_poly.pdbx_strand_id
1 'polypeptide(L)'
;MESTKYLDLENGSREPVFFYLLNAYLQSRIDTDHESDGDEEVNVYVAGLLESVVTGKFYSDNADHLAISATDVCEMADASESDRQKAGIYRTNADHRFLAFGLFAGWGEHVGTFRRAVTPDGAELEDAQQFYAWAALFVARLPSRYQALGVTFEKLADHFDIYREALRHMAANHLGLLPRLSRGETFHLERQAHEGALPKIEEFALDQMLDAYNDWRAQPCEASRERFFTHSETYTQLRPGVDTRYLVN
;
A
#
# COMPACT_ATOMS: atom_id res chain seq x y z
N MET A 1 23.94 -16.36 18.26
CA MET A 1 23.04 -16.78 17.16
C MET A 1 23.77 -16.54 15.87
N GLU A 2 23.97 -17.55 15.03
CA GLU A 2 24.42 -17.31 13.66
C GLU A 2 23.32 -16.51 12.96
N SER A 3 23.67 -15.30 12.49
CA SER A 3 22.76 -14.46 11.74
C SER A 3 22.50 -15.11 10.38
N THR A 4 21.22 -15.24 10.00
CA THR A 4 20.85 -15.76 8.69
C THR A 4 21.41 -14.83 7.62
N LYS A 5 22.14 -15.39 6.66
CA LYS A 5 22.74 -14.62 5.57
C LYS A 5 22.06 -14.91 4.25
N TYR A 6 21.86 -13.88 3.43
CA TYR A 6 21.50 -14.03 2.03
C TYR A 6 22.76 -13.99 1.16
N LEU A 7 22.66 -14.51 -0.06
CA LEU A 7 23.69 -14.37 -1.07
C LEU A 7 23.26 -13.21 -1.98
N ASP A 8 24.04 -12.14 -1.98
CA ASP A 8 23.90 -11.09 -2.98
C ASP A 8 24.49 -11.62 -4.31
N LEU A 9 23.65 -11.64 -5.35
CA LEU A 9 24.00 -12.18 -6.65
C LEU A 9 24.86 -11.22 -7.48
N GLU A 10 24.85 -9.92 -7.18
CA GLU A 10 25.60 -8.90 -7.91
C GLU A 10 27.07 -8.88 -7.48
N ASN A 11 27.33 -8.94 -6.17
CA ASN A 11 28.68 -8.89 -5.61
C ASN A 11 29.20 -10.25 -5.07
N GLY A 12 28.34 -11.27 -5.00
CA GLY A 12 28.70 -12.63 -4.54
C GLY A 12 28.94 -12.73 -3.03
N SER A 13 28.64 -11.68 -2.27
CA SER A 13 28.90 -11.62 -0.84
C SER A 13 27.74 -12.20 -0.02
N ARG A 14 28.04 -12.68 1.20
CA ARG A 14 27.03 -13.17 2.14
C ARG A 14 26.80 -12.15 3.24
N GLU A 15 25.67 -11.48 3.17
CA GLU A 15 25.29 -10.44 4.11
C GLU A 15 24.15 -10.87 5.04
N PRO A 16 24.07 -10.35 6.27
CA PRO A 16 22.95 -10.61 7.16
C PRO A 16 21.61 -10.15 6.57
N VAL A 17 20.61 -11.03 6.57
CA VAL A 17 19.24 -10.74 6.09
C VAL A 17 18.62 -9.58 6.86
N PHE A 18 18.85 -9.52 8.18
CA PHE A 18 18.38 -8.43 9.02
C PHE A 18 18.76 -7.05 8.50
N PHE A 19 20.03 -6.81 8.12
CA PHE A 19 20.48 -5.50 7.67
C PHE A 19 19.90 -5.12 6.31
N TYR A 20 19.77 -6.08 5.41
CA TYR A 20 19.08 -5.85 4.14
C TYR A 20 17.63 -5.42 4.35
N LEU A 21 16.89 -6.15 5.19
CA LEU A 21 15.49 -5.84 5.48
C LEU A 21 15.33 -4.50 6.20
N LEU A 22 16.21 -4.21 7.17
CA LEU A 22 16.22 -2.92 7.86
C LEU A 22 16.48 -1.77 6.87
N ASN A 23 17.49 -1.88 6.02
CA ASN A 23 17.81 -0.84 5.03
C ASN A 23 16.68 -0.64 4.03
N ALA A 24 16.09 -1.73 3.51
CA ALA A 24 14.95 -1.65 2.60
C ALA A 24 13.74 -0.98 3.26
N TYR A 25 13.48 -1.29 4.54
CA TYR A 25 12.40 -0.68 5.30
C TYR A 25 12.64 0.82 5.56
N LEU A 26 13.86 1.20 5.98
CA LEU A 26 14.24 2.59 6.22
C LEU A 26 14.18 3.43 4.93
N GLN A 27 14.66 2.89 3.81
CA GLN A 27 14.55 3.57 2.52
C GLN A 27 13.08 3.77 2.14
N SER A 28 12.22 2.77 2.37
CA SER A 28 10.80 2.89 2.12
C SER A 28 10.14 3.95 2.99
N ARG A 29 10.54 4.10 4.26
CA ARG A 29 10.08 5.20 5.12
C ARG A 29 10.46 6.57 4.58
N ILE A 30 11.68 6.73 4.06
CA ILE A 30 12.13 7.99 3.43
C ILE A 30 11.29 8.27 2.18
N ASP A 31 11.10 7.27 1.33
CA ASP A 31 10.39 7.42 0.06
C ASP A 31 8.88 7.72 0.24
N THR A 32 8.28 7.32 1.37
CA THR A 32 6.89 7.64 1.73
C THR A 32 6.75 8.87 2.62
N ASP A 33 7.78 9.73 2.74
CA ASP A 33 7.76 10.95 3.57
C ASP A 33 7.44 10.69 5.06
N HIS A 34 7.95 9.57 5.57
CA HIS A 34 7.76 9.09 6.94
C HIS A 34 9.11 8.73 7.58
N GLU A 35 10.13 9.56 7.33
CA GLU A 35 11.47 9.38 7.90
C GLU A 35 11.41 9.15 9.42
N SER A 36 12.30 8.30 9.92
CA SER A 36 12.33 7.92 11.34
C SER A 36 12.73 9.11 12.21
N ASP A 37 11.84 9.51 13.12
CA ASP A 37 12.13 10.48 14.17
C ASP A 37 11.75 9.88 15.53
N GLY A 38 12.71 9.24 16.18
CA GLY A 38 12.53 8.63 17.50
C GLY A 38 11.80 7.29 17.47
N ASP A 39 11.74 6.60 16.34
CA ASP A 39 11.05 5.30 16.16
C ASP A 39 12.04 4.12 15.97
N GLU A 40 13.28 4.25 16.44
CA GLU A 40 14.35 3.29 16.14
C GLU A 40 14.01 1.88 16.61
N GLU A 41 13.35 1.73 17.75
CA GLU A 41 12.88 0.44 18.27
C GLU A 41 11.83 -0.21 17.37
N VAL A 42 10.97 0.58 16.73
CA VAL A 42 9.97 0.08 15.78
C VAL A 42 10.67 -0.42 14.52
N ASN A 43 11.63 0.34 14.00
CA ASN A 43 12.40 -0.08 12.82
C ASN A 43 13.13 -1.41 13.07
N VAL A 44 13.80 -1.54 14.23
CA VAL A 44 14.49 -2.76 14.62
C VAL A 44 13.51 -3.92 14.81
N TYR A 45 12.36 -3.67 15.44
CA TYR A 45 11.30 -4.67 15.61
C TYR A 45 10.77 -5.18 14.28
N VAL A 46 10.40 -4.27 13.36
CA VAL A 46 9.88 -4.62 12.04
C VAL A 46 10.92 -5.39 11.22
N ALA A 47 12.19 -4.99 11.23
CA ALA A 47 13.25 -5.73 10.56
C ALA A 47 13.43 -7.16 11.15
N GLY A 48 13.35 -7.31 12.47
CA GLY A 48 13.40 -8.61 13.14
C GLY A 48 12.18 -9.47 12.82
N LEU A 49 10.99 -8.86 12.74
CA LEU A 49 9.76 -9.53 12.33
C LEU A 49 9.88 -10.05 10.89
N LEU A 50 10.32 -9.21 9.96
CA LEU A 50 10.56 -9.60 8.57
C LEU A 50 11.60 -10.73 8.46
N GLU A 51 12.70 -10.67 9.19
CA GLU A 51 13.71 -11.73 9.22
C GLU A 51 13.11 -13.05 9.74
N SER A 52 12.26 -12.98 10.76
CA SER A 52 11.57 -14.16 11.31
C SER A 52 10.62 -14.81 10.31
N VAL A 53 10.00 -14.03 9.42
CA VAL A 53 9.16 -14.55 8.32
C VAL A 53 10.01 -15.22 7.26
N VAL A 54 11.08 -14.56 6.79
CA VAL A 54 12.00 -15.11 5.78
C VAL A 54 12.64 -16.42 6.24
N THR A 55 12.95 -16.52 7.53
CA THR A 55 13.53 -17.73 8.13
C THR A 55 12.49 -18.80 8.50
N GLY A 56 11.20 -18.52 8.34
CA GLY A 56 10.10 -19.40 8.75
C GLY A 56 9.86 -19.49 10.26
N LYS A 57 10.71 -18.83 11.07
CA LYS A 57 10.62 -18.85 12.53
C LYS A 57 9.34 -18.25 13.08
N PHE A 58 8.81 -17.23 12.38
CA PHE A 58 7.57 -16.59 12.79
C PHE A 58 6.45 -17.61 12.99
N TYR A 59 6.20 -18.44 11.98
CA TYR A 59 5.11 -19.41 12.00
C TYR A 59 5.46 -20.65 12.84
N SER A 60 6.72 -21.08 12.89
CA SER A 60 7.11 -22.23 13.74
C SER A 60 6.98 -21.92 15.23
N ASP A 61 7.38 -20.71 15.64
CA ASP A 61 7.50 -20.38 17.05
C ASP A 61 6.19 -19.83 17.63
N ASN A 62 5.25 -19.42 16.78
CA ASN A 62 4.01 -18.77 17.20
C ASN A 62 2.73 -19.48 16.72
N ALA A 63 2.83 -20.72 16.21
CA ALA A 63 1.69 -21.48 15.72
C ALA A 63 0.53 -21.54 16.73
N ASP A 64 0.86 -21.79 18.01
CA ASP A 64 -0.12 -21.93 19.10
C ASP A 64 -0.82 -20.61 19.47
N HIS A 65 -0.32 -19.47 18.98
CA HIS A 65 -0.89 -18.16 19.24
C HIS A 65 -1.70 -17.62 18.05
N LEU A 66 -1.59 -18.22 16.87
CA LEU A 66 -2.28 -17.75 15.67
C LEU A 66 -3.74 -18.19 15.68
N ALA A 67 -4.65 -17.23 15.56
CA ALA A 67 -6.08 -17.49 15.49
C ALA A 67 -6.64 -17.17 14.11
N ILE A 68 -7.75 -17.81 13.77
CA ILE A 68 -8.41 -17.60 12.48
C ILE A 68 -9.11 -16.24 12.51
N SER A 69 -10.05 -16.01 13.42
CA SER A 69 -10.82 -14.77 13.52
C SER A 69 -10.37 -13.85 14.65
N ALA A 70 -10.80 -12.58 14.66
CA ALA A 70 -10.53 -11.68 15.78
C ALA A 70 -11.21 -12.13 17.07
N THR A 71 -12.42 -12.70 16.98
CA THR A 71 -13.11 -13.33 18.10
C THR A 71 -12.27 -14.45 18.70
N ASP A 72 -11.69 -15.32 17.87
CA ASP A 72 -10.84 -16.42 18.33
C ASP A 72 -9.59 -15.88 19.06
N VAL A 73 -9.01 -14.75 18.61
CA VAL A 73 -7.89 -14.10 19.30
C VAL A 73 -8.29 -13.70 20.72
N CYS A 74 -9.46 -13.05 20.87
CA CYS A 74 -9.98 -12.65 22.17
C CYS A 74 -10.28 -13.86 23.06
N GLU A 75 -10.92 -14.90 22.52
CA GLU A 75 -11.20 -16.13 23.27
C GLU A 75 -9.91 -16.83 23.75
N MET A 76 -8.89 -16.91 22.89
CA MET A 76 -7.58 -17.46 23.27
C MET A 76 -6.90 -16.64 24.37
N ALA A 77 -6.97 -15.30 24.27
CA ALA A 77 -6.40 -14.41 25.27
C ALA A 77 -7.18 -14.46 26.60
N ASP A 78 -8.51 -14.60 26.56
CA ASP A 78 -9.35 -14.73 27.76
C ASP A 78 -9.14 -16.07 28.47
N ALA A 79 -8.94 -17.15 27.70
CA ALA A 79 -8.58 -18.47 28.24
C ALA A 79 -7.18 -18.50 28.86
N SER A 80 -6.33 -17.52 28.56
CA SER A 80 -4.97 -17.44 29.11
C SER A 80 -4.95 -16.79 30.49
N GLU A 81 -4.21 -17.36 31.43
CA GLU A 81 -4.13 -16.85 32.81
C GLU A 81 -3.04 -15.80 33.01
N SER A 82 -2.01 -15.79 32.14
CA SER A 82 -0.84 -14.91 32.30
C SER A 82 -0.87 -13.72 31.34
N ASP A 83 -0.58 -12.52 31.85
CA ASP A 83 -0.36 -11.31 31.04
C ASP A 83 0.69 -11.54 29.94
N ARG A 84 1.70 -12.39 30.20
CA ARG A 84 2.72 -12.74 29.19
C ARG A 84 2.14 -13.52 28.02
N GLN A 85 1.23 -14.46 28.29
CA GLN A 85 0.56 -15.23 27.24
C GLN A 85 -0.41 -14.34 26.46
N LYS A 86 -1.20 -13.52 27.16
CA LYS A 86 -2.11 -12.55 26.52
C LYS A 86 -1.36 -11.60 25.59
N ALA A 87 -0.26 -11.01 26.07
CA ALA A 87 0.62 -10.17 25.26
C ALA A 87 1.15 -10.92 24.03
N GLY A 88 1.56 -12.18 24.19
CA GLY A 88 2.03 -13.03 23.09
C GLY A 88 0.96 -13.30 22.03
N ILE A 89 -0.26 -13.63 22.45
CA ILE A 89 -1.39 -13.91 21.56
C ILE A 89 -1.76 -12.67 20.75
N TYR A 90 -1.96 -11.53 21.41
CA TYR A 90 -2.31 -10.29 20.70
C TYR A 90 -1.20 -9.84 19.77
N ARG A 91 0.06 -9.80 20.24
CA ARG A 91 1.22 -9.44 19.41
C ARG A 91 1.32 -10.31 18.17
N THR A 92 1.31 -11.63 18.33
CA THR A 92 1.45 -12.55 17.18
C THR A 92 0.34 -12.33 16.15
N ASN A 93 -0.90 -12.11 16.59
CA ASN A 93 -2.01 -11.88 15.68
C ASN A 93 -1.98 -10.49 15.03
N ALA A 94 -1.44 -9.49 15.72
CA ALA A 94 -1.16 -8.17 15.17
C ALA A 94 -0.06 -8.24 14.11
N ASP A 95 1.09 -8.85 14.44
CA ASP A 95 2.22 -9.07 13.54
C ASP A 95 1.77 -9.79 12.25
N HIS A 96 0.99 -10.85 12.40
CA HIS A 96 0.49 -11.64 11.27
C HIS A 96 -0.38 -10.82 10.32
N ARG A 97 -1.31 -10.02 10.86
CA ARG A 97 -2.16 -9.11 10.07
C ARG A 97 -1.33 -7.99 9.45
N PHE A 98 -0.45 -7.37 10.24
CA PHE A 98 0.43 -6.31 9.79
C PHE A 98 1.28 -6.74 8.58
N LEU A 99 1.85 -7.95 8.63
CA LEU A 99 2.59 -8.54 7.51
C LEU A 99 1.68 -8.88 6.32
N ALA A 100 0.52 -9.49 6.55
CA ALA A 100 -0.40 -9.86 5.48
C ALA A 100 -0.86 -8.63 4.67
N PHE A 101 -1.28 -7.58 5.36
CA PHE A 101 -1.78 -6.36 4.72
C PHE A 101 -0.66 -5.40 4.29
N GLY A 102 0.48 -5.42 4.98
CA GLY A 102 1.66 -4.62 4.62
C GLY A 102 2.43 -5.18 3.42
N LEU A 103 2.61 -6.50 3.32
CA LEU A 103 3.44 -7.09 2.25
C LEU A 103 2.66 -7.67 1.08
N PHE A 104 1.44 -8.20 1.32
CA PHE A 104 0.73 -9.04 0.35
C PHE A 104 -0.63 -8.48 -0.07
N ALA A 105 -0.94 -7.22 0.27
CA ALA A 105 -2.25 -6.59 0.03
C ALA A 105 -3.43 -7.37 0.66
N GLY A 106 -3.16 -8.08 1.77
CA GLY A 106 -4.14 -8.84 2.54
C GLY A 106 -3.98 -10.34 2.40
N TRP A 107 -5.07 -11.07 2.64
CA TRP A 107 -5.08 -12.53 2.75
C TRP A 107 -5.10 -13.29 1.40
N GLY A 108 -4.93 -12.60 0.28
CA GLY A 108 -5.01 -13.18 -1.07
C GLY A 108 -6.41 -13.70 -1.45
N GLU A 109 -6.50 -14.38 -2.60
CA GLU A 109 -7.77 -14.93 -3.13
C GLU A 109 -8.26 -16.19 -2.39
N HIS A 110 -7.43 -16.76 -1.51
CA HIS A 110 -7.71 -18.03 -0.82
C HIS A 110 -8.51 -17.85 0.48
N VAL A 111 -8.96 -16.63 0.79
CA VAL A 111 -9.95 -16.41 1.83
C VAL A 111 -11.26 -17.02 1.38
N GLY A 112 -11.78 -17.98 2.15
CA GLY A 112 -13.10 -18.55 1.89
C GLY A 112 -14.13 -17.44 1.68
N THR A 113 -14.93 -17.55 0.61
CA THR A 113 -15.93 -16.57 0.18
C THR A 113 -16.83 -16.06 1.31
N PHE A 114 -17.10 -16.91 2.30
CA PHE A 114 -17.85 -16.54 3.50
C PHE A 114 -17.17 -15.44 4.32
N ARG A 115 -15.86 -15.54 4.53
CA ARG A 115 -15.08 -14.60 5.34
C ARG A 115 -14.93 -13.25 4.64
N ARG A 116 -14.80 -13.25 3.31
CA ARG A 116 -14.80 -12.03 2.49
C ARG A 116 -16.16 -11.30 2.48
N ALA A 117 -17.26 -12.03 2.68
CA ALA A 117 -18.61 -11.48 2.66
C ALA A 117 -19.08 -10.92 4.01
N VAL A 118 -18.49 -11.38 5.13
CA VAL A 118 -18.95 -11.06 6.49
C VAL A 118 -18.05 -10.05 7.20
N THR A 119 -16.76 -9.97 6.81
CA THR A 119 -15.82 -9.02 7.42
C THR A 119 -15.88 -7.71 6.62
N PRO A 120 -16.24 -6.56 7.25
CA PRO A 120 -16.20 -5.27 6.57
C PRO A 120 -14.79 -4.97 6.07
N ASP A 121 -14.68 -4.37 4.88
CA ASP A 121 -13.38 -3.89 4.37
C ASP A 121 -12.74 -2.96 5.40
N GLY A 122 -11.54 -3.31 5.87
CA GLY A 122 -10.76 -2.52 6.81
C GLY A 122 -10.87 -2.97 8.28
N ALA A 123 -11.84 -3.82 8.63
CA ALA A 123 -11.97 -4.32 10.00
C ALA A 123 -10.72 -5.10 10.46
N GLU A 124 -10.03 -5.81 9.55
CA GLU A 124 -8.81 -6.54 9.91
C GLU A 124 -7.61 -5.63 10.21
N LEU A 125 -7.62 -4.42 9.67
CA LEU A 125 -6.59 -3.41 9.94
C LEU A 125 -6.84 -2.78 11.32
N GLU A 126 -8.10 -2.44 11.62
CA GLU A 126 -8.52 -1.98 12.94
C GLU A 126 -8.23 -3.05 14.01
N ASP A 127 -8.49 -4.33 13.72
CA ASP A 127 -8.15 -5.44 14.59
C ASP A 127 -6.64 -5.50 14.86
N ALA A 128 -5.81 -5.36 13.83
CA ALA A 128 -4.35 -5.41 13.98
C ALA A 128 -3.85 -4.27 14.88
N GLN A 129 -4.35 -3.06 14.66
CA GLN A 129 -4.06 -1.89 15.48
C GLN A 129 -4.48 -2.11 16.94
N GLN A 130 -5.71 -2.59 17.15
CA GLN A 130 -6.26 -2.87 18.47
C GLN A 130 -5.47 -3.96 19.21
N PHE A 131 -4.99 -4.98 18.49
CA PHE A 131 -4.18 -6.05 19.06
C PHE A 131 -2.80 -5.54 19.47
N TYR A 132 -2.16 -4.64 18.73
CA TYR A 132 -0.94 -3.99 19.21
C TYR A 132 -1.21 -3.17 20.49
N ALA A 133 -2.31 -2.42 20.54
CA ALA A 133 -2.68 -1.65 21.73
C ALA A 133 -2.93 -2.56 22.96
N TRP A 134 -3.60 -3.70 22.78
CA TRP A 134 -3.77 -4.67 23.86
C TRP A 134 -2.46 -5.36 24.24
N ALA A 135 -1.63 -5.73 23.27
CA ALA A 135 -0.30 -6.29 23.53
C ALA A 135 0.54 -5.32 24.38
N ALA A 136 0.57 -4.03 24.03
CA ALA A 136 1.22 -2.99 24.82
C ALA A 136 0.71 -2.95 26.26
N LEU A 137 -0.62 -2.93 26.44
CA LEU A 137 -1.26 -2.89 27.76
C LEU A 137 -0.87 -4.08 28.64
N PHE A 138 -0.82 -5.29 28.08
CA PHE A 138 -0.39 -6.48 28.83
C PHE A 138 1.12 -6.50 29.07
N VAL A 139 1.92 -6.00 28.14
CA VAL A 139 3.38 -5.86 28.31
C VAL A 139 3.74 -4.85 29.40
N ALA A 140 2.97 -3.77 29.53
CA ALA A 140 3.18 -2.76 30.57
C ALA A 140 3.07 -3.34 32.00
N ARG A 141 2.34 -4.45 32.17
CA ARG A 141 2.20 -5.18 33.45
C ARG A 141 3.37 -6.14 33.74
N LEU A 142 4.24 -6.36 32.76
CA LEU A 142 5.42 -7.21 32.90
C LEU A 142 6.60 -6.45 33.54
N PRO A 143 7.65 -7.16 34.00
CA PRO A 143 8.85 -6.53 34.56
C PRO A 143 9.48 -5.49 33.63
N SER A 144 10.21 -4.53 34.21
CA SER A 144 10.77 -3.35 33.52
C SER A 144 11.59 -3.65 32.26
N ARG A 145 12.20 -4.83 32.16
CA ARG A 145 12.95 -5.28 30.97
C ARG A 145 12.11 -5.37 29.69
N TYR A 146 10.77 -5.43 29.80
CA TYR A 146 9.86 -5.49 28.65
C TYR A 146 9.30 -4.13 28.25
N GLN A 147 9.60 -3.06 28.98
CA GLN A 147 8.98 -1.74 28.75
C GLN A 147 9.31 -1.16 27.37
N ALA A 148 10.53 -1.39 26.87
CA ALA A 148 10.90 -0.98 25.51
C ALA A 148 9.98 -1.61 24.44
N LEU A 149 9.61 -2.88 24.64
CA LEU A 149 8.71 -3.61 23.75
C LEU A 149 7.25 -3.14 23.90
N GLY A 150 6.86 -2.71 25.09
CA GLY A 150 5.58 -2.02 25.31
C GLY A 150 5.49 -0.74 24.49
N VAL A 151 6.50 0.14 24.58
CA VAL A 151 6.60 1.39 23.81
C VAL A 151 6.57 1.11 22.30
N THR A 152 7.27 0.07 21.83
CA THR A 152 7.22 -0.34 20.42
C THR A 152 5.80 -0.67 19.97
N PHE A 153 5.04 -1.41 20.77
CA PHE A 153 3.66 -1.77 20.45
C PHE A 153 2.69 -0.60 20.54
N GLU A 154 2.89 0.31 21.49
CA GLU A 154 2.12 1.56 21.55
C GLU A 154 2.32 2.37 20.28
N LYS A 155 3.57 2.60 19.86
CA LYS A 155 3.85 3.30 18.60
C LYS A 155 3.26 2.59 17.39
N LEU A 156 3.42 1.28 17.29
CA LEU A 156 2.83 0.49 16.20
C LEU A 156 1.31 0.60 16.16
N ALA A 157 0.63 0.73 17.31
CA ALA A 157 -0.80 0.98 17.37
C ALA A 157 -1.15 2.43 16.99
N ASP A 158 -0.45 3.41 17.56
CA ASP A 158 -0.77 4.85 17.37
C ASP A 158 -0.48 5.32 15.94
N HIS A 159 0.51 4.73 15.28
CA HIS A 159 0.99 5.09 13.95
C HIS A 159 0.94 3.92 12.97
N PHE A 160 -0.03 3.01 13.14
CA PHE A 160 -0.14 1.77 12.37
C PHE A 160 -0.09 1.97 10.85
N ASP A 161 -0.86 2.93 10.34
CA ASP A 161 -0.95 3.21 8.90
C ASP A 161 0.40 3.67 8.32
N ILE A 162 1.18 4.45 9.07
CA ILE A 162 2.50 4.94 8.65
C ILE A 162 3.44 3.76 8.42
N TYR A 163 3.52 2.85 9.41
CA TYR A 163 4.40 1.69 9.32
C TYR A 163 3.92 0.68 8.27
N ARG A 164 2.60 0.53 8.09
CA ARG A 164 2.01 -0.32 7.06
C ARG A 164 2.31 0.21 5.66
N GLU A 165 2.19 1.52 5.45
CA GLU A 165 2.47 2.12 4.15
C GLU A 165 3.94 1.96 3.75
N ALA A 166 4.86 2.14 4.70
CA ALA A 166 6.28 1.85 4.48
C ALA A 166 6.52 0.37 4.11
N LEU A 167 5.84 -0.59 4.76
CA LEU A 167 5.91 -2.00 4.36
C LEU A 167 5.35 -2.25 2.95
N ARG A 168 4.25 -1.59 2.60
CA ARG A 168 3.63 -1.72 1.27
C ARG A 168 4.54 -1.18 0.18
N HIS A 169 5.18 -0.04 0.43
CA HIS A 169 6.20 0.52 -0.45
C HIS A 169 7.40 -0.43 -0.57
N MET A 170 7.88 -0.98 0.55
CA MET A 170 8.96 -1.97 0.57
C MET A 170 8.65 -3.21 -0.27
N ALA A 171 7.43 -3.74 -0.13
CA ALA A 171 6.96 -4.90 -0.88
C ALA A 171 6.97 -4.66 -2.40
N ALA A 172 6.55 -3.46 -2.85
CA ALA A 172 6.51 -3.10 -4.26
C ALA A 172 7.90 -2.85 -4.87
N ASN A 173 8.74 -2.11 -4.13
CA ASN A 173 9.93 -1.47 -4.69
C ASN A 173 11.24 -2.17 -4.35
N HIS A 174 11.31 -2.85 -3.20
CA HIS A 174 12.54 -3.50 -2.74
C HIS A 174 12.45 -5.03 -2.79
N LEU A 175 11.26 -5.60 -2.54
CA LEU A 175 11.08 -7.05 -2.51
C LEU A 175 10.45 -7.61 -3.79
N GLY A 176 9.83 -6.77 -4.63
CA GLY A 176 9.17 -7.20 -5.86
C GLY A 176 8.00 -8.17 -5.63
N LEU A 177 7.34 -8.09 -4.46
CA LEU A 177 6.28 -9.01 -4.05
C LEU A 177 4.91 -8.64 -4.62
N LEU A 178 4.71 -7.37 -4.98
CA LEU A 178 3.46 -6.94 -5.61
C LEU A 178 3.56 -7.09 -7.13
N PRO A 179 2.54 -7.69 -7.78
CA PRO A 179 2.53 -7.89 -9.22
C PRO A 179 2.61 -6.53 -9.91
N ARG A 180 3.70 -6.30 -10.66
CA ARG A 180 3.78 -5.19 -11.59
C ARG A 180 2.83 -5.49 -12.74
N LEU A 181 1.98 -4.53 -13.11
CA LEU A 181 1.16 -4.64 -14.31
C LEU A 181 2.08 -5.03 -15.48
N SER A 182 1.74 -6.13 -16.14
CA SER A 182 2.43 -6.50 -17.37
C SER A 182 2.20 -5.41 -18.41
N ARG A 183 3.12 -5.28 -19.37
CA ARG A 183 3.02 -4.28 -20.44
C ARG A 183 1.68 -4.35 -21.20
N GLY A 184 1.07 -5.54 -21.28
CA GLY A 184 -0.25 -5.72 -21.87
C GLY A 184 -1.40 -5.18 -21.02
N GLU A 185 -1.34 -5.39 -19.70
CA GLU A 185 -2.35 -4.85 -18.77
C GLU A 185 -2.27 -3.32 -18.68
N THR A 186 -1.06 -2.75 -18.68
CA THR A 186 -0.87 -1.29 -18.76
C THR A 186 -1.48 -0.73 -20.04
N PHE A 187 -1.25 -1.38 -21.18
CA PHE A 187 -1.84 -0.97 -22.46
C PHE A 187 -3.37 -0.99 -22.44
N HIS A 188 -3.97 -2.02 -21.86
CA HIS A 188 -5.44 -2.08 -21.74
C HIS A 188 -6.00 -1.02 -20.80
N LEU A 189 -5.30 -0.72 -19.71
CA LEU A 189 -5.68 0.31 -18.75
C LEU A 189 -5.56 1.71 -19.37
N GLU A 190 -4.46 2.00 -20.07
CA GLU A 190 -4.27 3.22 -20.85
C GLU A 190 -5.36 3.39 -21.91
N ARG A 191 -5.68 2.30 -22.62
CA ARG A 191 -6.73 2.31 -23.64
C ARG A 191 -8.12 2.56 -23.04
N GLN A 192 -8.47 1.89 -21.94
CA GLN A 192 -9.75 2.11 -21.26
C GLN A 192 -9.87 3.51 -20.68
N ALA A 193 -8.79 4.04 -20.08
CA ALA A 193 -8.74 5.41 -19.59
C ALA A 193 -8.90 6.41 -20.73
N HIS A 194 -8.24 6.18 -21.87
CA HIS A 194 -8.36 7.02 -23.06
C HIS A 194 -9.76 6.97 -23.68
N GLU A 195 -10.34 5.77 -23.87
CA GLU A 195 -11.70 5.57 -24.38
C GLU A 195 -12.75 6.22 -23.46
N GLY A 196 -12.57 6.13 -22.13
CA GLY A 196 -13.45 6.77 -21.15
C GLY A 196 -13.29 8.29 -21.06
N ALA A 197 -12.11 8.83 -21.36
CA ALA A 197 -11.85 10.27 -21.40
C ALA A 197 -12.27 10.92 -22.73
N LEU A 198 -12.35 10.13 -23.81
CA LEU A 198 -12.62 10.59 -25.17
C LEU A 198 -13.87 11.50 -25.28
N PRO A 199 -15.04 11.17 -24.67
CA PRO A 199 -16.22 12.02 -24.77
C PRO A 199 -16.03 13.41 -24.16
N LYS A 200 -15.30 13.51 -23.04
CA LYS A 200 -15.00 14.81 -22.40
C LYS A 200 -13.95 15.61 -23.17
N ILE A 201 -12.98 14.93 -23.78
CA ILE A 201 -11.98 15.54 -24.64
C ILE A 201 -12.66 16.09 -25.92
N GLU A 202 -13.60 15.34 -26.49
CA GLU A 202 -14.42 15.78 -27.63
C GLU A 202 -15.29 16.98 -27.28
N GLU A 203 -15.99 16.96 -26.14
CA GLU A 203 -16.81 18.08 -25.65
C GLU A 203 -15.95 19.34 -25.46
N PHE A 204 -14.80 19.21 -24.78
CA PHE A 204 -13.89 20.32 -24.56
C PHE A 204 -13.26 20.87 -25.86
N ALA A 205 -12.97 20.00 -26.83
CA ALA A 205 -12.48 20.41 -28.14
C ALA A 205 -13.56 21.12 -28.97
N LEU A 206 -14.82 20.66 -28.87
CA LEU A 206 -15.98 21.31 -29.48
C LEU A 206 -16.20 22.70 -28.90
N ASP A 207 -16.17 22.84 -27.57
CA ASP A 207 -16.34 24.13 -26.89
C ASP A 207 -15.26 25.13 -27.33
N GLN A 208 -13.98 24.72 -27.33
CA GLN A 208 -12.90 25.58 -27.83
C GLN A 208 -13.07 25.98 -29.29
N MET A 209 -13.55 25.07 -30.14
CA MET A 209 -13.83 25.38 -31.54
C MET A 209 -14.97 26.39 -31.67
N LEU A 210 -16.04 26.23 -30.89
CA LEU A 210 -17.21 27.13 -30.89
C LEU A 210 -16.86 28.51 -30.32
N ASP A 211 -16.05 28.57 -29.26
CA ASP A 211 -15.52 29.81 -28.69
C ASP A 211 -14.66 30.55 -29.72
N ALA A 212 -13.72 29.85 -30.37
CA ALA A 212 -12.89 30.43 -31.43
C ALA A 212 -13.71 30.91 -32.64
N TYR A 213 -14.78 30.19 -32.99
CA TYR A 213 -15.72 30.60 -34.04
C TYR A 213 -16.49 31.86 -33.64
N ASN A 214 -16.98 31.93 -32.41
CA ASN A 214 -17.69 33.09 -31.88
C ASN A 214 -16.77 34.32 -31.84
N ASP A 215 -15.52 34.15 -31.41
CA ASP A 215 -14.50 35.20 -31.41
C ASP A 215 -14.20 35.70 -32.82
N TRP A 216 -14.02 34.80 -33.79
CA TRP A 216 -13.83 35.17 -35.19
C TRP A 216 -15.03 35.92 -35.76
N ARG A 217 -16.26 35.50 -35.42
CA ARG A 217 -17.48 36.15 -35.85
C ARG A 217 -17.64 37.55 -35.24
N ALA A 218 -17.24 37.72 -33.98
CA ALA A 218 -17.31 39.01 -33.29
C ALA A 218 -16.21 39.98 -33.76
N GLN A 219 -15.01 39.47 -34.03
CA GLN A 219 -13.84 40.22 -34.49
C GLN A 219 -13.12 39.48 -35.62
N PRO A 220 -13.52 39.73 -36.88
CA PRO A 220 -12.91 39.07 -38.03
C PRO A 220 -11.49 39.60 -38.26
N CYS A 221 -10.49 38.91 -37.72
CA CYS A 221 -9.08 39.20 -37.95
C CYS A 221 -8.32 37.91 -38.25
N GLU A 222 -7.10 38.03 -38.78
CA GLU A 222 -6.30 36.88 -39.20
C GLU A 222 -5.96 35.95 -38.02
N ALA A 223 -5.72 36.53 -36.84
CA ALA A 223 -5.42 35.79 -35.62
C ALA A 223 -6.61 34.98 -35.06
N SER A 224 -7.84 35.52 -35.12
CA SER A 224 -9.04 34.79 -34.67
C SER A 224 -9.40 33.67 -35.65
N ARG A 225 -9.16 33.89 -36.95
CA ARG A 225 -9.32 32.88 -37.99
C ARG A 225 -8.34 31.71 -37.84
N GLU A 226 -7.07 31.99 -37.56
CA GLU A 226 -6.05 30.96 -37.35
C GLU A 226 -6.39 30.08 -36.14
N ARG A 227 -6.80 30.69 -35.01
CA ARG A 227 -7.27 29.96 -33.82
C ARG A 227 -8.44 29.04 -34.13
N PHE A 228 -9.43 29.51 -34.87
CA PHE A 228 -10.56 28.68 -35.29
C PHE A 228 -10.10 27.47 -36.12
N PHE A 229 -9.17 27.64 -37.07
CA PHE A 229 -8.65 26.52 -37.85
C PHE A 229 -7.87 25.52 -36.99
N THR A 230 -7.05 25.97 -36.05
CA THR A 230 -6.31 25.09 -35.13
C THR A 230 -7.25 24.24 -34.25
N HIS A 231 -8.26 24.87 -33.64
CA HIS A 231 -9.23 24.15 -32.82
C HIS A 231 -10.14 23.24 -33.65
N SER A 232 -10.47 23.66 -34.88
CA SER A 232 -11.20 22.84 -35.83
C SER A 232 -10.42 21.60 -36.26
N GLU A 233 -9.13 21.70 -36.58
CA GLU A 233 -8.31 20.54 -36.95
C GLU A 233 -8.21 19.55 -35.79
N THR A 234 -8.05 20.07 -34.56
CA THR A 234 -8.02 19.27 -33.33
C THR A 234 -9.32 18.48 -33.14
N TYR A 235 -10.48 19.13 -33.32
CA TYR A 235 -11.78 18.48 -33.22
C TYR A 235 -12.03 17.46 -34.35
N THR A 236 -11.65 17.76 -35.60
CA THR A 236 -11.80 16.84 -36.73
C THR A 236 -10.90 15.60 -36.61
N GLN A 237 -9.73 15.72 -35.97
CA GLN A 237 -8.86 14.57 -35.66
C GLN A 237 -9.48 13.65 -34.61
N LEU A 238 -10.19 14.22 -33.62
CA LEU A 238 -10.91 13.44 -32.60
C LEU A 238 -12.17 12.78 -33.17
N ARG A 239 -12.87 13.45 -34.09
CA ARG A 239 -14.09 12.94 -34.72
C ARG A 239 -14.01 12.92 -36.26
N PRO A 240 -13.33 11.93 -36.85
CA PRO A 240 -13.19 11.82 -38.29
C PRO A 240 -14.57 11.59 -38.94
N GLY A 241 -15.02 12.58 -39.73
CA GLY A 241 -16.34 12.58 -40.38
C GLY A 241 -17.11 13.90 -40.24
N VAL A 242 -16.67 14.80 -39.34
CA VAL A 242 -17.19 16.18 -39.29
C VAL A 242 -16.32 17.09 -40.16
N ASP A 243 -16.91 17.58 -41.27
CA ASP A 243 -16.29 18.60 -42.11
C ASP A 243 -16.70 19.99 -41.61
N THR A 244 -15.78 20.68 -40.96
CA THR A 244 -15.98 22.03 -40.42
C THR A 244 -15.85 23.12 -41.47
N ARG A 245 -15.43 22.79 -42.71
CA ARG A 245 -15.29 23.76 -43.81
C ARG A 245 -16.64 24.35 -44.23
N TYR A 246 -17.75 23.68 -43.91
CA TYR A 246 -19.11 24.18 -44.12
C TYR A 246 -19.49 25.33 -43.18
N LEU A 247 -18.76 25.55 -42.08
CA LEU A 247 -19.02 26.65 -41.14
C LEU A 247 -18.42 28.00 -41.59
N VAL A 248 -17.67 28.00 -42.70
CA VAL A 248 -16.94 29.18 -43.21
C VAL A 248 -17.65 29.81 -44.43
N ASN A 249 -18.78 29.25 -44.86
CA ASN A 249 -19.68 29.83 -45.88
C ASN A 249 -20.79 30.67 -45.25
#